data_AF-A0ABC8T034-F1
#
_entry.id   AF-A0ABC8T034-F1
#
_cell.length_a   1.000
_cell.length_b   1.000
_cell.length_c   1.000
_cell.angle_alpha   90.00
_cell.angle_beta   90.00
_cell.angle_gamma   90.00
#
_symmetry.space_group_name_H-M   'P 1'
#
loop_
_entity.id
_entity.type
_entity.pdbx_description
1 polymer ?
#
loop_
_entity_poly.entity_id
_entity_poly.type
_entity_poly.pdbx_seq_one_letter_code
_entity_poly.pdbx_strand_id
1 'polypeptide(L)'
;MEHLVEHMRISYHSVHEPMCGICRKHCRSFESLREHLIGPLPKAECERIFKDKGCDLCLAILSSSNALRVHRETCQLSRTGALYRMANLGIQDDLRIDNNRAKVVALACKMVGGGSDGSLDLCARVCLTDEYENMIFHTYVKPPLSVTNYRYDMTGIRPEFLRDAMPLRQVQRKIQDFLCNGETVWKIRSRGGTARILVGHGLDHDLKCLEMEYPTVMIRQVSV
;
A
#
# COMPACT_ATOMS: atom_id res chain seq x y z
N MET A 1 -16.36 27.83 -18.17
CA MET A 1 -15.73 26.57 -18.64
C MET A 1 -14.24 26.77 -18.98
N GLU A 2 -13.85 27.97 -19.46
CA GLU A 2 -12.47 28.32 -19.83
C GLU A 2 -11.45 28.28 -18.67
N HIS A 3 -11.85 28.67 -17.46
CA HIS A 3 -10.97 28.62 -16.28
C HIS A 3 -10.53 27.21 -15.85
N LEU A 4 -11.33 26.17 -16.15
CA LEU A 4 -11.00 24.79 -15.77
C LEU A 4 -9.96 24.17 -16.74
N VAL A 5 -10.10 24.47 -18.03
CA VAL A 5 -9.18 23.98 -19.07
C VAL A 5 -7.81 24.63 -18.91
N GLU A 6 -7.77 25.92 -18.57
CA GLU A 6 -6.53 26.63 -18.31
C GLU A 6 -5.86 26.15 -17.00
N HIS A 7 -6.64 25.91 -15.94
CA HIS A 7 -6.12 25.29 -14.71
C HIS A 7 -5.50 23.91 -14.98
N MET A 8 -6.15 23.07 -15.79
CA MET A 8 -5.62 21.74 -16.16
C MET A 8 -4.37 21.78 -17.04
N ARG A 9 -4.16 22.86 -17.80
CA ARG A 9 -2.93 23.05 -18.59
C ARG A 9 -1.75 23.54 -17.77
N ILE A 10 -2.01 24.39 -16.77
CA ILE A 10 -0.95 25.03 -15.95
C ILE A 10 -0.59 24.18 -14.74
N SER A 11 -1.58 23.49 -14.17
CA SER A 11 -1.38 22.60 -13.04
C SER A 11 -0.89 21.26 -13.54
N TYR A 12 0.35 20.91 -13.20
CA TYR A 12 0.98 19.62 -13.51
C TYR A 12 0.31 18.49 -12.70
N HIS A 13 -0.97 18.25 -12.94
CA HIS A 13 -1.74 17.22 -12.28
C HIS A 13 -1.17 15.86 -12.65
N SER A 14 -0.63 15.15 -11.67
CA SER A 14 -0.26 13.75 -11.87
C SER A 14 -1.53 12.92 -12.12
N VAL A 15 -1.43 11.89 -12.97
CA VAL A 15 -2.49 10.88 -13.10
C VAL A 15 -2.77 10.15 -11.79
N HIS A 16 -1.84 10.22 -10.83
CA HIS A 16 -2.00 9.67 -9.48
C HIS A 16 -2.62 10.66 -8.48
N GLU A 17 -2.93 11.90 -8.89
CA GLU A 17 -3.64 12.82 -8.00
C GLU A 17 -5.06 12.34 -7.75
N PRO A 18 -5.48 12.25 -6.47
CA PRO A 18 -6.79 11.74 -6.12
C PRO A 18 -7.88 12.61 -6.73
N MET A 19 -8.83 11.96 -7.40
CA MET A 19 -9.92 12.62 -8.10
C MET A 19 -11.26 12.19 -7.53
N CYS A 20 -12.17 13.16 -7.37
CA CYS A 20 -13.55 12.85 -7.02
C CYS A 20 -14.24 12.06 -8.15
N GLY A 21 -14.70 10.85 -7.85
CA GLY A 21 -15.41 9.99 -8.81
C GLY A 21 -16.75 10.55 -9.28
N ILE A 22 -17.28 11.59 -8.63
CA ILE A 22 -18.57 12.22 -8.95
C ILE A 22 -18.34 13.47 -9.82
N CYS A 23 -17.64 14.48 -9.29
CA CYS A 23 -17.46 15.76 -9.99
C CYS A 23 -16.13 15.90 -10.75
N ARG A 24 -15.29 14.86 -10.75
CA ARG A 24 -13.98 14.81 -11.44
C ARG A 24 -12.99 15.90 -10.99
N LYS A 25 -13.22 16.54 -9.84
CA LYS A 25 -12.29 17.49 -9.24
C LYS A 25 -11.03 16.75 -8.78
N HIS A 26 -9.86 17.21 -9.23
CA HIS A 26 -8.58 16.78 -8.65
C HIS A 26 -8.39 17.41 -7.27
N CYS A 27 -7.96 16.58 -6.33
CA CYS A 27 -7.61 16.96 -4.98
C CYS A 27 -6.09 16.80 -4.79
N ARG A 28 -5.50 17.68 -3.99
CA ARG A 28 -4.05 17.68 -3.74
C ARG A 28 -3.59 16.44 -2.94
N SER A 29 -4.49 15.86 -2.16
CA SER A 29 -4.25 14.65 -1.36
C SER A 29 -5.54 13.87 -1.14
N PHE A 30 -5.43 12.62 -0.69
CA PHE A 30 -6.58 11.80 -0.33
C PHE A 30 -7.36 12.39 0.85
N GLU A 31 -6.69 13.14 1.73
CA GLU A 31 -7.35 13.84 2.82
C GLU A 31 -8.20 15.00 2.30
N SER A 32 -7.69 15.79 1.36
CA SER A 32 -8.50 16.82 0.69
C SER A 32 -9.66 16.21 -0.12
N LEU A 33 -9.50 14.98 -0.64
CA LEU A 33 -10.60 14.25 -1.26
C LEU A 33 -11.64 13.78 -0.23
N ARG A 34 -11.19 13.26 0.92
CA ARG A 34 -12.06 12.88 2.04
C ARG A 34 -12.86 14.07 2.55
N GLU A 35 -12.22 15.21 2.77
CA GLU A 35 -12.89 16.46 3.15
C GLU A 35 -13.91 16.91 2.10
N HIS A 36 -13.60 16.75 0.82
CA HIS A 36 -14.52 17.10 -0.27
C HIS A 36 -15.78 16.23 -0.31
N LEU A 37 -15.71 14.97 0.17
CA LEU A 37 -16.79 14.00 0.10
C LEU A 37 -17.58 13.88 1.42
N ILE A 38 -16.89 13.95 2.56
CA ILE A 38 -17.41 13.65 3.91
C ILE A 38 -17.18 14.82 4.89
N GLY A 39 -16.33 15.80 4.53
CA GLY A 39 -15.93 16.89 5.40
C GLY A 39 -17.01 17.95 5.64
N PRO A 40 -16.63 19.13 6.16
CA PRO A 40 -17.58 20.15 6.60
C PRO A 40 -18.23 20.96 5.45
N LEU A 41 -17.67 20.93 4.24
CA LEU A 41 -18.18 21.70 3.09
C LEU A 41 -18.14 20.90 1.77
N PRO A 42 -18.79 19.72 1.70
CA PRO A 42 -18.86 18.97 0.46
C PRO A 42 -19.82 19.68 -0.50
N LYS A 43 -19.60 19.54 -1.81
CA LYS A 43 -20.62 19.97 -2.78
C LYS A 43 -21.88 19.11 -2.54
N ALA A 44 -23.05 19.73 -2.39
CA ALA A 44 -24.30 19.04 -2.03
C ALA A 44 -24.60 17.80 -2.89
N GLU A 45 -24.29 17.86 -4.18
CA GLU A 45 -24.45 16.72 -5.09
C GLU A 45 -23.44 15.59 -4.82
N CYS A 46 -22.18 15.92 -4.56
CA CYS A 46 -21.14 14.95 -4.23
C CYS A 46 -21.43 14.26 -2.90
N GLU A 47 -21.82 15.04 -1.88
CA GLU A 47 -22.21 14.52 -0.57
C GLU A 47 -23.38 13.53 -0.67
N ARG A 48 -24.44 13.92 -1.38
CA ARG A 48 -25.64 13.10 -1.53
C ARG A 48 -25.35 11.77 -2.22
N ILE A 49 -24.61 11.80 -3.33
CA ILE A 49 -24.27 10.57 -4.08
C ILE A 49 -23.30 9.71 -3.27
N PHE A 50 -22.31 10.31 -2.60
CA PHE A 50 -21.35 9.58 -1.77
C PHE A 50 -22.03 8.93 -0.56
N LYS A 51 -23.00 9.58 0.08
CA LYS A 51 -23.75 8.97 1.19
C LYS A 51 -24.53 7.71 0.78
N ASP A 52 -25.06 7.67 -0.44
CA ASP A 52 -25.84 6.52 -0.94
C ASP A 52 -24.94 5.40 -1.51
N LYS A 53 -23.85 5.76 -2.19
CA LYS A 53 -23.06 4.83 -3.02
C LYS A 53 -21.56 4.84 -2.75
N GLY A 54 -21.08 5.68 -1.85
CA GLY A 54 -19.66 5.86 -1.55
C GLY A 54 -19.20 4.97 -0.40
N CYS A 55 -17.98 4.42 -0.54
CA CYS A 55 -17.31 3.71 0.55
C CYS A 55 -16.47 4.70 1.38
N ASP A 56 -16.78 4.86 2.65
CA ASP A 56 -16.08 5.73 3.60
C ASP A 56 -14.63 5.31 3.91
N LEU A 57 -14.28 4.06 3.58
CA LEU A 57 -12.93 3.52 3.77
C LEU A 57 -12.01 3.84 2.59
N CYS A 58 -12.42 3.44 1.37
CA CYS A 58 -11.60 3.60 0.15
C CYS A 58 -12.00 4.76 -0.75
N LEU A 59 -13.03 5.53 -0.37
CA LEU A 59 -13.56 6.67 -1.12
C LEU A 59 -14.07 6.32 -2.53
N ALA A 60 -14.20 5.03 -2.87
CA ALA A 60 -14.75 4.58 -4.14
C ALA A 60 -16.25 4.87 -4.24
N ILE A 61 -16.70 5.22 -5.44
CA ILE A 61 -18.12 5.38 -5.78
C ILE A 61 -18.60 4.13 -6.50
N LEU A 62 -19.62 3.46 -5.95
CA LEU A 62 -20.17 2.24 -6.51
C LEU A 62 -21.39 2.54 -7.39
N SER A 63 -21.77 1.58 -8.23
CA SER A 63 -22.90 1.74 -9.16
C SER A 63 -24.25 1.90 -8.44
N SER A 64 -24.40 1.26 -7.28
CA SER A 64 -25.63 1.24 -6.48
C SER A 64 -25.36 1.03 -4.99
N SER A 65 -26.35 1.34 -4.15
CA SER A 65 -26.31 1.06 -2.71
C SER A 65 -26.12 -0.43 -2.39
N ASN A 66 -26.71 -1.34 -3.20
CA ASN A 66 -26.48 -2.77 -3.05
C ASN A 66 -25.02 -3.16 -3.37
N ALA A 67 -24.42 -2.58 -4.41
CA ALA A 67 -23.01 -2.78 -4.73
C ALA A 67 -22.10 -2.24 -3.62
N LEU A 68 -22.44 -1.11 -2.99
CA LEU A 68 -21.73 -0.61 -1.81
C LEU A 68 -21.81 -1.59 -0.63
N ARG A 69 -22.98 -2.16 -0.36
CA ARG A 69 -23.16 -3.14 0.72
C ARG A 69 -22.27 -4.37 0.50
N VAL A 70 -22.29 -4.94 -0.70
CA VAL A 70 -21.42 -6.07 -1.07
C VAL A 70 -19.94 -5.66 -1.00
N HIS A 71 -19.60 -4.49 -1.54
CA HIS A 71 -18.24 -3.98 -1.51
C HIS A 71 -17.70 -3.81 -0.09
N ARG A 72 -18.49 -3.34 0.88
CA ARG A 72 -18.02 -3.14 2.27
C ARG A 72 -17.51 -4.43 2.92
N GLU A 73 -18.09 -5.58 2.56
CA GLU A 73 -17.67 -6.90 3.04
C GLU A 73 -16.37 -7.38 2.39
N THR A 74 -16.04 -6.88 1.20
CA THR A 74 -14.85 -7.26 0.43
C THR A 74 -13.83 -6.12 0.29
N CYS A 75 -14.10 -4.97 0.88
CA CYS A 75 -13.30 -3.77 0.71
C CYS A 75 -11.87 -4.05 1.19
N GLN A 76 -10.90 -3.76 0.33
CA GLN A 76 -9.48 -4.02 0.61
C GLN A 76 -8.96 -3.24 1.81
N LEU A 77 -9.55 -2.08 2.08
CA LEU A 77 -9.22 -1.23 3.22
C LEU A 77 -10.07 -1.52 4.46
N SER A 78 -11.02 -2.45 4.37
CA SER A 78 -11.77 -2.93 5.54
C SER A 78 -10.92 -3.89 6.34
N ARG A 79 -10.78 -3.63 7.66
CA ARG A 79 -10.09 -4.51 8.61
C ARG A 79 -10.70 -5.92 8.68
N THR A 80 -11.94 -6.08 8.21
CA THR A 80 -12.69 -7.34 8.17
C THR A 80 -12.93 -7.84 6.75
N GLY A 81 -12.46 -7.12 5.73
CA GLY A 81 -12.75 -7.39 4.32
C GLY A 81 -12.16 -8.72 3.85
N ALA A 82 -12.88 -9.44 2.98
CA ALA A 82 -12.44 -10.74 2.45
C ALA A 82 -11.03 -10.70 1.83
N LEU A 83 -10.65 -9.60 1.16
CA LEU A 83 -9.30 -9.42 0.61
C LEU A 83 -8.23 -9.17 1.68
N TYR A 84 -8.54 -8.43 2.74
CA TYR A 84 -7.65 -8.30 3.91
C TYR A 84 -7.51 -9.64 4.65
N ARG A 85 -8.60 -10.42 4.76
CA ARG A 85 -8.57 -11.79 5.31
C ARG A 85 -7.76 -12.75 4.41
N MET A 86 -7.93 -12.68 3.10
CA MET A 86 -7.19 -13.53 2.14
C MET A 86 -5.72 -13.14 2.04
N ALA A 87 -5.40 -11.84 2.14
CA ALA A 87 -4.04 -11.36 2.29
C ALA A 87 -3.42 -11.86 3.61
N ASN A 88 -4.16 -11.86 4.72
CA ASN A 88 -3.72 -12.44 6.00
C ASN A 88 -3.58 -13.98 5.95
N LEU A 89 -4.29 -14.67 5.05
CA LEU A 89 -4.21 -16.11 4.86
C LEU A 89 -3.13 -16.54 3.84
N GLY A 90 -2.43 -15.61 3.19
CA GLY A 90 -1.35 -15.94 2.24
C GLY A 90 -1.82 -16.58 0.93
N ILE A 91 -3.10 -16.45 0.55
CA ILE A 91 -3.72 -17.16 -0.60
C ILE A 91 -3.59 -16.37 -1.94
N GLN A 92 -2.73 -15.35 -2.03
CA GLN A 92 -2.49 -14.63 -3.28
C GLN A 92 -1.28 -15.14 -4.08
N ASP A 93 -0.89 -16.42 -3.95
CA ASP A 93 0.30 -16.92 -4.67
C ASP A 93 0.09 -17.09 -6.20
N ASP A 94 -1.14 -16.97 -6.73
CA ASP A 94 -1.42 -17.36 -8.13
C ASP A 94 -2.31 -16.43 -8.97
N LEU A 95 -2.73 -15.26 -8.48
CA LEU A 95 -3.29 -14.26 -9.40
C LEU A 95 -2.10 -13.57 -10.08
N ARG A 96 -1.77 -14.06 -11.28
CA ARG A 96 -0.99 -13.35 -12.29
C ARG A 96 -1.65 -12.00 -12.59
N ILE A 97 -1.52 -11.05 -11.67
CA ILE A 97 -1.70 -9.64 -11.96
C ILE A 97 -0.65 -9.37 -13.03
N ASP A 98 -1.06 -8.78 -14.16
CA ASP A 98 -0.18 -8.34 -15.25
C ASP A 98 0.79 -7.28 -14.73
N ASN A 99 1.77 -7.74 -13.96
CA ASN A 99 2.73 -6.97 -13.17
C ASN A 99 3.82 -6.35 -14.07
N ASN A 100 3.70 -6.55 -15.39
CA ASN A 100 4.61 -6.05 -16.39
C ASN A 100 4.40 -4.55 -16.69
N ARG A 101 3.35 -3.93 -16.13
CA ARG A 101 3.04 -2.51 -16.35
C ARG A 101 3.39 -1.61 -15.17
N ALA A 102 3.33 -2.10 -13.94
CA ALA A 102 3.61 -1.30 -12.75
C ALA A 102 5.10 -0.99 -12.65
N LYS A 103 5.45 0.30 -12.71
CA LYS A 103 6.84 0.76 -12.61
C LYS A 103 7.21 1.14 -11.19
N VAL A 104 6.22 1.36 -10.34
CA VAL A 104 6.39 1.79 -8.96
C VAL A 104 5.75 0.78 -8.01
N VAL A 105 6.47 0.47 -6.93
CA VAL A 105 6.01 -0.41 -5.85
C VAL A 105 6.21 0.30 -4.53
N ALA A 106 5.17 0.35 -3.70
CA ALA A 106 5.29 0.81 -2.33
C ALA A 106 5.59 -0.36 -1.40
N LEU A 107 6.45 -0.15 -0.39
CA LEU A 107 6.76 -1.12 0.65
C LEU A 107 6.49 -0.51 2.01
N ALA A 108 5.86 -1.30 2.89
CA ALA A 108 5.71 -0.96 4.28
C ALA A 108 5.84 -2.21 5.15
N CYS A 109 6.62 -2.11 6.23
CA CYS A 109 6.78 -3.16 7.20
C CYS A 109 6.10 -2.83 8.55
N LYS A 110 5.84 -3.88 9.34
CA LYS A 110 5.50 -3.77 10.76
C LYS A 110 6.52 -4.54 11.57
N MET A 111 7.07 -3.86 12.57
CA MET A 111 8.14 -4.38 13.40
C MET A 111 7.65 -4.77 14.79
N VAL A 112 8.16 -5.88 15.31
CA VAL A 112 8.05 -6.28 16.71
C VAL A 112 9.39 -6.13 17.40
N GLY A 113 9.39 -5.99 18.72
CA GLY A 113 10.59 -5.94 19.55
C GLY A 113 11.15 -7.33 19.83
N GLY A 114 12.46 -7.45 19.65
CA GLY A 114 13.28 -8.58 20.09
C GLY A 114 14.45 -8.13 20.96
N GLY A 115 15.34 -9.08 21.29
CA GLY A 115 16.42 -8.84 22.24
C GLY A 115 15.93 -8.86 23.69
N SER A 116 16.86 -8.90 24.64
CA SER A 116 16.55 -9.02 26.08
C SER A 116 15.73 -7.85 26.63
N ASP A 117 15.83 -6.68 26.00
CA ASP A 117 15.16 -5.44 26.39
C ASP A 117 14.02 -5.03 25.43
N GLY A 118 13.78 -5.78 24.34
CA GLY A 118 12.75 -5.48 23.34
C GLY A 118 13.08 -4.30 22.42
N SER A 119 14.33 -3.79 22.46
CA SER A 119 14.76 -2.63 21.68
C SER A 119 15.07 -2.95 20.22
N LEU A 120 15.34 -4.22 19.91
CA LEU A 120 15.67 -4.64 18.55
C LEU A 120 14.41 -4.72 17.70
N ASP A 121 14.40 -4.00 16.58
CA ASP A 121 13.32 -4.08 15.61
C ASP A 121 13.46 -5.32 14.72
N LEU A 122 12.43 -6.16 14.73
CA LEU A 122 12.35 -7.36 13.91
C LEU A 122 11.13 -7.26 12.99
N CYS A 123 11.33 -7.45 11.68
CA CYS A 123 10.22 -7.47 10.74
C CYS A 123 9.29 -8.66 11.01
N ALA A 124 8.01 -8.38 11.19
CA ALA A 124 6.98 -9.38 11.49
C ALA A 124 5.83 -9.37 10.47
N ARG A 125 5.70 -8.31 9.68
CA ARG A 125 4.78 -8.24 8.54
C ARG A 125 5.33 -7.31 7.48
N VAL A 126 5.17 -7.69 6.21
CA VAL A 126 5.52 -6.84 5.07
C VAL A 126 4.35 -6.81 4.08
N CYS A 127 4.18 -5.65 3.45
CA CYS A 127 3.21 -5.44 2.38
C CYS A 127 3.87 -4.69 1.23
N LEU A 128 3.60 -5.15 0.00
CA LEU A 128 3.90 -4.45 -1.23
C LEU A 128 2.59 -4.09 -1.94
N THR A 129 2.52 -2.86 -2.45
CA THR A 129 1.42 -2.42 -3.31
C THR A 129 1.96 -1.83 -4.61
N ASP A 130 1.19 -1.93 -5.69
CA ASP A 130 1.52 -1.25 -6.95
C ASP A 130 1.06 0.23 -6.96
N GLU A 131 1.34 0.92 -8.06
CA GLU A 131 0.94 2.31 -8.32
C GLU A 131 -0.59 2.53 -8.46
N TYR A 132 -1.37 1.45 -8.50
CA TYR A 132 -2.84 1.46 -8.56
C TYR A 132 -3.46 0.99 -7.24
N GLU A 133 -2.68 0.97 -6.16
CA GLU A 133 -3.09 0.58 -4.81
C GLU A 133 -3.47 -0.89 -4.65
N ASN A 134 -3.16 -1.74 -5.64
CA ASN A 134 -3.38 -3.18 -5.48
C ASN A 134 -2.29 -3.76 -4.59
N MET A 135 -2.71 -4.56 -3.62
CA MET A 135 -1.79 -5.37 -2.83
C MET A 135 -1.23 -6.50 -3.70
N ILE A 136 0.06 -6.42 -4.04
CA ILE A 136 0.75 -7.41 -4.89
C ILE A 136 1.48 -8.47 -4.07
N PHE A 137 1.81 -8.17 -2.82
CA PHE A 137 2.42 -9.12 -1.90
C PHE A 137 2.13 -8.73 -0.45
N HIS A 138 1.74 -9.70 0.36
CA HIS A 138 1.56 -9.51 1.80
C HIS A 138 1.84 -10.81 2.51
N THR A 139 2.63 -10.74 3.58
CA THR A 139 2.89 -11.91 4.43
C THR A 139 3.29 -11.49 5.83
N TYR A 140 3.02 -12.37 6.79
CA TYR A 140 3.73 -12.37 8.06
C TYR A 140 5.14 -12.92 7.84
N VAL A 141 6.10 -12.34 8.55
CA VAL A 141 7.51 -12.69 8.49
C VAL A 141 7.87 -13.38 9.79
N LYS A 142 8.49 -14.55 9.70
CA LYS A 142 9.02 -15.25 10.88
C LYS A 142 10.30 -14.53 11.34
N PRO A 143 10.28 -13.88 12.51
CA PRO A 143 11.44 -13.14 12.99
C PRO A 143 12.65 -14.06 13.22
N PRO A 144 13.89 -13.62 12.95
CA PRO A 144 15.09 -14.44 13.15
C PRO A 144 15.42 -14.67 14.63
N LEU A 145 14.91 -13.81 15.52
CA LEU A 145 15.10 -13.87 16.97
C LEU A 145 13.75 -13.97 17.70
N SER A 146 13.78 -14.39 18.96
CA SER A 146 12.58 -14.44 19.79
C SER A 146 11.98 -13.05 19.97
N VAL A 147 10.67 -12.98 19.79
CA VAL A 147 9.89 -11.76 20.02
C VAL A 147 9.68 -11.58 21.51
N THR A 148 10.16 -10.48 22.06
CA THR A 148 9.98 -10.09 23.48
C THR A 148 8.89 -9.05 23.66
N ASN A 149 8.58 -8.27 22.62
CA ASN A 149 7.49 -7.30 22.64
C ASN A 149 6.78 -7.21 21.29
N TYR A 150 5.50 -7.60 21.22
CA TYR A 150 4.73 -7.57 19.97
C TYR A 150 4.26 -6.17 19.57
N ARG A 151 4.32 -5.19 20.48
CA ARG A 151 3.88 -3.79 20.25
C ARG A 151 2.44 -3.71 19.72
N TYR A 152 1.55 -4.47 20.37
CA TYR A 152 0.17 -4.73 19.91
C TYR A 152 -0.59 -3.47 19.49
N ASP A 153 -0.46 -2.39 20.25
CA ASP A 153 -1.19 -1.14 20.01
C ASP A 153 -0.84 -0.51 18.64
N MET A 154 0.39 -0.70 18.17
CA MET A 154 0.88 -0.14 16.91
C MET A 154 0.88 -1.14 15.75
N THR A 155 1.06 -2.43 16.05
CA THR A 155 1.28 -3.48 15.04
C THR A 155 0.05 -4.34 14.80
N GLY A 156 -0.78 -4.56 15.83
CA GLY A 156 -1.85 -5.55 15.82
C GLY A 156 -1.38 -7.01 15.65
N ILE A 157 -0.08 -7.28 15.75
CA ILE A 157 0.50 -8.60 15.48
C ILE A 157 0.33 -9.50 16.70
N ARG A 158 -0.23 -10.69 16.48
CA ARG A 158 -0.39 -11.72 17.50
C ARG A 158 0.61 -12.87 17.31
N PRO A 159 1.02 -13.55 18.39
CA PRO A 159 1.91 -14.71 18.31
C PRO A 159 1.40 -15.77 17.34
N GLU A 160 0.07 -15.94 17.27
CA GLU A 160 -0.57 -16.87 16.34
C GLU A 160 -0.28 -16.60 14.86
N PHE A 161 -0.10 -15.34 14.47
CA PHE A 161 0.23 -14.98 13.10
C PHE A 161 1.68 -15.31 12.74
N LEU A 162 2.56 -15.49 13.72
CA LEU A 162 3.98 -15.74 13.51
C LEU A 162 4.35 -17.24 13.55
N ARG A 163 3.43 -18.13 13.97
CA ARG A 163 3.70 -19.57 14.10
C ARG A 163 4.08 -20.21 12.76
N ASP A 164 3.27 -19.94 11.73
CA ASP A 164 3.44 -20.46 10.38
C ASP A 164 3.89 -19.38 9.39
N ALA A 165 4.49 -18.29 9.90
CA ALA A 165 4.93 -17.17 9.09
C ALA A 165 6.09 -17.54 8.16
N MET A 166 6.18 -16.83 7.03
CA MET A 166 7.18 -17.08 6.01
C MET A 166 8.59 -16.74 6.55
N PRO A 167 9.60 -17.62 6.38
CA PRO A 167 10.97 -17.32 6.77
C PRO A 167 11.51 -16.08 6.05
N LEU A 168 12.26 -15.24 6.77
CA LEU A 168 12.80 -13.98 6.24
C LEU A 168 13.49 -14.15 4.87
N ARG A 169 14.30 -15.21 4.70
CA ARG A 169 14.95 -15.49 3.40
C ARG A 169 13.99 -15.72 2.23
N GLN A 170 12.84 -16.33 2.47
CA GLN A 170 11.84 -16.50 1.41
C GLN A 170 11.13 -15.18 1.09
N VAL A 171 10.86 -14.39 2.11
CA VAL A 171 10.31 -13.03 1.98
C VAL A 171 11.25 -12.15 1.16
N GLN A 172 12.54 -12.14 1.50
CA GLN A 172 13.58 -11.40 0.77
C GLN A 172 13.58 -11.74 -0.72
N ARG A 173 13.58 -13.04 -1.07
CA ARG A 173 13.54 -13.49 -2.47
C ARG A 173 12.30 -12.98 -3.18
N LYS A 174 11.10 -13.16 -2.61
CA LYS A 174 9.86 -12.67 -3.22
C LYS A 174 9.90 -11.15 -3.44
N ILE A 175 10.35 -10.37 -2.45
CA ILE A 175 10.47 -8.91 -2.59
C ILE A 175 11.48 -8.56 -3.69
N GLN A 176 12.64 -9.23 -3.74
CA GLN A 176 13.63 -9.01 -4.81
C GLN A 176 13.07 -9.33 -6.19
N ASP A 177 12.32 -10.42 -6.33
CA ASP A 177 11.68 -10.80 -7.59
C ASP A 177 10.70 -9.70 -8.05
N PHE A 178 9.91 -9.14 -7.13
CA PHE A 178 9.01 -8.01 -7.42
C PHE A 178 9.77 -6.74 -7.81
N LEU A 179 10.82 -6.37 -7.07
CA LEU A 179 11.54 -5.10 -7.28
C LEU A 179 12.45 -5.16 -8.50
N CYS A 180 13.19 -6.24 -8.68
CA CYS A 180 14.16 -6.36 -9.76
C CYS A 180 13.49 -6.71 -11.09
N ASN A 181 12.32 -7.36 -11.06
CA ASN A 181 11.49 -7.62 -12.25
C ASN A 181 12.28 -8.24 -13.42
N GLY A 182 13.06 -9.29 -13.11
CA GLY A 182 13.92 -10.00 -14.07
C GLY A 182 15.33 -9.43 -14.25
N GLU A 183 15.64 -8.25 -13.69
CA GLU A 183 17.00 -7.73 -13.67
C GLU A 183 17.83 -8.28 -12.51
N THR A 184 19.14 -8.31 -12.70
CA THR A 184 20.09 -8.56 -11.61
C THR A 184 20.40 -7.25 -10.90
N VAL A 185 20.42 -7.24 -9.57
CA VAL A 185 20.62 -6.03 -8.74
C VAL A 185 21.79 -5.15 -9.21
N TRP A 186 22.93 -5.75 -9.56
CA TRP A 186 24.13 -5.01 -10.01
C TRP A 186 24.01 -4.35 -11.40
N LYS A 187 23.00 -4.71 -12.20
CA LYS A 187 22.71 -4.10 -13.51
C LYS A 187 21.66 -3.00 -13.44
N ILE A 188 20.98 -2.84 -12.30
CA ILE A 188 19.92 -1.86 -12.13
C ILE A 188 20.52 -0.46 -12.29
N ARG A 189 19.98 0.30 -13.25
CA ARG A 189 20.37 1.67 -13.56
C ARG A 189 19.16 2.58 -13.49
N SER A 190 19.39 3.87 -13.24
CA SER A 190 18.32 4.87 -13.12
C SER A 190 17.47 5.07 -14.38
N ARG A 191 17.90 4.55 -15.55
CA ARG A 191 17.19 4.69 -16.84
C ARG A 191 17.34 3.45 -17.70
N GLY A 192 16.24 3.05 -18.35
CA GLY A 192 16.22 2.04 -19.40
C GLY A 192 16.08 0.58 -18.93
N GLY A 193 15.89 0.35 -17.63
CA GLY A 193 15.64 -0.98 -17.06
C GLY A 193 14.17 -1.28 -16.77
N THR A 194 13.87 -2.53 -16.41
CA THR A 194 12.59 -3.06 -15.96
C THR A 194 12.45 -3.11 -14.44
N ALA A 195 13.53 -2.84 -13.70
CA ALA A 195 13.51 -2.72 -12.25
C ALA A 195 12.57 -1.60 -11.79
N ARG A 196 11.88 -1.84 -10.67
CA ARG A 196 10.78 -0.99 -10.19
C ARG A 196 11.27 0.07 -9.20
N ILE A 197 10.65 1.23 -9.21
CA ILE A 197 10.93 2.28 -8.24
C ILE A 197 10.26 1.88 -6.92
N LEU A 198 11.04 1.84 -5.84
CA LEU A 198 10.57 1.55 -4.50
C LEU A 198 10.18 2.85 -3.80
N VAL A 199 8.97 2.92 -3.26
CA VAL A 199 8.46 4.09 -2.52
C VAL A 199 7.94 3.70 -1.15
N GLY A 200 7.97 4.61 -0.20
CA GLY A 200 7.49 4.35 1.16
C GLY A 200 8.03 5.36 2.17
N HIS A 201 7.66 5.16 3.43
CA HIS A 201 8.11 5.96 4.55
C HIS A 201 9.14 5.18 5.37
N GLY A 202 10.33 5.75 5.55
CA GLY A 202 11.36 5.14 6.41
C GLY A 202 11.92 3.85 5.83
N LEU A 203 12.02 3.77 4.49
CA LEU A 203 12.46 2.55 3.81
C LEU A 203 13.86 2.09 4.23
N ASP A 204 14.73 2.99 4.72
CA ASP A 204 16.06 2.62 5.20
C ASP A 204 15.95 1.70 6.43
N HIS A 205 15.00 1.98 7.31
CA HIS A 205 14.72 1.15 8.48
C HIS A 205 14.04 -0.16 8.08
N ASP A 206 13.07 -0.11 7.17
CA ASP A 206 12.35 -1.30 6.69
C ASP A 206 13.30 -2.28 5.98
N LEU A 207 14.13 -1.78 5.05
CA LEU A 207 15.11 -2.59 4.31
C LEU A 207 16.18 -3.15 5.24
N LYS A 208 16.62 -2.40 6.25
CA LYS A 208 17.55 -2.91 7.28
C LYS A 208 16.94 -4.07 8.07
N CYS A 209 15.69 -3.95 8.51
CA CYS A 209 15.00 -5.03 9.25
C CYS A 209 14.68 -6.24 8.36
N LEU A 210 14.57 -6.04 7.05
CA LEU A 210 14.47 -7.10 6.06
C LEU A 210 15.82 -7.69 5.66
N GLU A 211 16.95 -7.14 6.13
CA GLU A 211 18.31 -7.49 5.69
C GLU A 211 18.46 -7.43 4.15
N MET A 212 17.92 -6.38 3.54
CA MET A 212 17.91 -6.18 2.09
C MET A 212 18.61 -4.88 1.70
N GLU A 213 19.23 -4.91 0.53
CA GLU A 213 19.76 -3.72 -0.14
C GLU A 213 19.02 -3.49 -1.45
N TYR A 214 18.74 -2.23 -1.77
CA TYR A 214 18.17 -1.82 -3.04
C TYR A 214 18.85 -0.55 -3.53
N PRO A 215 19.14 -0.39 -4.84
CA PRO A 215 19.87 0.78 -5.33
C PRO A 215 19.18 2.08 -4.94
N THR A 216 19.91 2.98 -4.25
CA THR A 216 19.36 4.24 -3.72
C THR A 216 18.72 5.11 -4.81
N VAL A 217 19.24 5.03 -6.05
CA VAL A 217 18.70 5.74 -7.22
C VAL A 217 17.28 5.32 -7.59
N MET A 218 16.85 4.13 -7.16
CA MET A 218 15.51 3.55 -7.37
C MET A 218 14.60 3.72 -6.14
N ILE A 219 15.07 4.33 -5.05
CA ILE A 219 14.28 4.57 -3.84
C ILE A 219 13.71 6.00 -3.85
N ARG A 220 12.45 6.17 -3.48
CA ARG A 220 11.83 7.47 -3.18
C ARG A 220 11.23 7.43 -1.78
N GLN A 221 11.83 8.16 -0.86
CA GLN A 221 11.29 8.36 0.48
C GLN A 221 10.16 9.38 0.42
N VAL A 222 9.06 9.08 1.10
CA VAL A 222 7.95 10.00 1.29
C VAL A 222 7.98 10.43 2.75
N SER A 223 8.32 11.70 3.00
CA SER A 223 8.14 12.34 4.30
C SER A 223 6.70 12.86 4.36
N VAL A 224 5.97 12.50 5.41
CA VAL A 224 4.64 13.08 5.70
C VAL A 224 4.83 14.34 6.53
#